data_AF-A0A2N0NZF9-F1
#
_entry.id   AF-A0A2N0NZF9-F1
#
_cell.length_a   1.000
_cell.length_b   1.000
_cell.length_c   1.000
_cell.angle_alpha   90.00
_cell.angle_beta   90.00
_cell.angle_gamma   90.00
#
_symmetry.space_group_name_H-M   'P 1'
#
loop_
_entity.id
_entity.type
_entity.pdbx_description
1 polymer ?
#
loop_
_entity_poly.entity_id
_entity_poly.type
_entity_poly.pdbx_seq_one_letter_code
_entity_poly.pdbx_strand_id
1 'polypeptide(L)'
;MLPYESQMINQHQSQQEFINSFYVPHEKFERIWRPETPFPPVHVHPNKLPISYRLISRKPSNLDEDNKCDWPPEEATFKIHINDSEIKLSRKQRIPIKQNQYSFVGVDKPVDIVQYLVAGVNRIKITQCMCEPCRQQLSVSHFNVSFLITSSFIRE
;
A
#
# COMPACT_ATOMS: atom_id res chain seq x y z
N MET A 1 20.10 -43.23 25.36
CA MET A 1 20.23 -42.10 24.42
C MET A 1 18.95 -42.04 23.59
N LEU A 2 18.07 -41.09 23.90
CA LEU A 2 16.86 -40.82 23.12
C LEU A 2 17.12 -39.54 22.30
N PRO A 3 16.62 -39.47 21.05
CA PRO A 3 16.96 -38.39 20.13
C PRO A 3 16.35 -37.07 20.59
N TYR A 4 17.15 -36.02 20.43
CA TYR A 4 16.85 -34.62 20.67
C TYR A 4 15.55 -34.24 19.95
N GLU A 5 14.47 -34.01 20.70
CA GLU A 5 13.32 -33.29 20.18
C GLU A 5 13.81 -31.88 19.81
N SER A 6 13.92 -31.61 18.51
CA SER A 6 14.01 -30.25 17.99
C SER A 6 12.71 -29.53 18.35
N GLN A 7 12.69 -28.94 19.54
CA GLN A 7 11.76 -27.87 19.86
C GLN A 7 12.04 -26.76 18.85
N MET A 8 11.22 -26.71 17.79
CA MET A 8 11.12 -25.54 16.94
C MET A 8 10.64 -24.42 17.85
N ILE A 9 11.59 -23.67 18.40
CA ILE A 9 11.34 -22.39 19.03
C ILE A 9 10.58 -21.60 17.96
N ASN A 10 9.29 -21.40 18.18
CA ASN A 10 8.55 -20.32 17.53
C ASN A 10 9.27 -19.04 17.94
N GLN A 11 10.32 -18.69 17.20
CA GLN A 11 10.88 -17.37 17.25
C GLN A 11 9.73 -16.49 16.80
N HIS A 12 9.09 -15.84 17.77
CA HIS A 12 8.21 -14.72 17.51
C HIS A 12 8.99 -13.78 16.61
N GLN A 13 8.72 -13.84 15.31
CA GLN A 13 9.25 -12.90 14.36
C GLN A 13 8.79 -11.54 14.88
N SER A 14 9.74 -10.74 15.37
CA SER A 14 9.44 -9.40 15.86
C SER A 14 8.84 -8.63 14.69
N GLN A 15 7.55 -8.33 14.78
CA GLN A 15 6.87 -7.49 13.80
C GLN A 15 6.91 -6.05 14.30
N GLN A 16 7.25 -5.13 13.42
CA GLN A 16 7.12 -3.70 13.69
C GLN A 16 5.78 -3.23 13.14
N GLU A 17 5.06 -2.46 13.94
CA GLU A 17 3.80 -1.84 13.55
C GLU A 17 3.95 -0.32 13.45
N PHE A 18 3.41 0.26 12.39
CA PHE A 18 3.24 1.70 12.24
C PHE A 18 1.76 2.00 12.08
N ILE A 19 1.24 2.90 12.90
CA ILE A 19 -0.18 3.25 12.92
C ILE A 19 -0.30 4.76 12.71
N ASN A 20 -1.16 5.15 11.78
CA ASN A 20 -1.52 6.53 11.56
C ASN A 20 -3.03 6.64 11.28
N SER A 21 -3.55 7.86 11.32
CA SER A 21 -4.96 8.16 11.06
C SER A 21 -5.12 9.35 10.13
N PHE A 22 -6.16 9.33 9.31
CA PHE A 22 -6.53 10.44 8.44
C PHE A 22 -8.04 10.62 8.43
N TYR A 23 -8.50 11.84 8.15
CA TYR A 23 -9.91 12.19 8.17
C TYR A 23 -10.47 12.36 6.75
N VAL A 24 -11.61 11.72 6.48
CA VAL A 24 -12.38 11.88 5.24
C VAL A 24 -13.66 12.62 5.57
N PRO A 25 -13.82 13.89 5.14
CA PRO A 25 -15.05 14.65 5.35
C PRO A 25 -16.27 13.97 4.74
N HIS A 26 -17.43 14.06 5.41
CA HIS A 26 -18.67 13.44 4.94
C HIS A 26 -19.04 13.89 3.52
N GLU A 27 -18.93 15.19 3.23
CA GLU A 27 -19.18 15.74 1.89
C GLU A 27 -18.29 15.14 0.79
N LYS A 28 -17.04 14.78 1.12
CA LYS A 28 -16.14 14.09 0.18
C LYS A 28 -16.50 12.62 0.08
N PHE A 29 -16.85 11.99 1.19
CA PHE A 29 -17.24 10.58 1.23
C PHE A 29 -18.47 10.28 0.35
N GLU A 30 -19.48 11.14 0.40
CA GLU A 30 -20.68 11.03 -0.45
C GLU A 30 -20.39 11.18 -1.95
N ARG A 31 -19.25 11.78 -2.30
CA ARG A 31 -18.80 11.96 -3.69
C ARG A 31 -17.88 10.86 -4.18
N ILE A 32 -17.55 9.88 -3.34
CA ILE A 32 -16.69 8.78 -3.75
C ILE A 32 -17.38 7.98 -4.86
N TRP A 33 -16.65 7.72 -5.95
CA TRP A 33 -17.15 6.93 -7.06
C TRP A 33 -17.50 5.51 -6.60
N ARG A 34 -18.72 5.08 -6.94
CA ARG A 34 -19.22 3.72 -6.77
C ARG A 34 -19.55 3.16 -8.16
N PRO A 35 -19.56 1.84 -8.35
CA PRO A 35 -19.98 1.24 -9.63
C PRO A 35 -21.35 1.73 -10.10
N GLU A 36 -22.23 2.07 -9.17
CA GLU A 36 -23.58 2.56 -9.43
C GLU A 36 -23.63 4.10 -9.60
N THR A 37 -22.51 4.81 -9.42
CA THR A 37 -22.46 6.25 -9.60
C THR A 37 -22.63 6.59 -11.07
N PRO A 38 -23.69 7.33 -11.45
CA PRO A 38 -23.86 7.74 -12.84
C PRO A 38 -22.74 8.70 -13.23
N PHE A 39 -22.23 8.56 -14.45
CA PHE A 39 -21.28 9.54 -14.99
C PHE A 39 -21.97 10.91 -15.07
N PRO A 40 -21.41 11.95 -14.42
CA PRO A 40 -21.97 13.27 -14.49
C PRO A 40 -21.84 13.82 -15.93
N PRO A 41 -22.81 14.62 -16.41
CA PRO A 41 -22.72 15.22 -17.74
C PRO A 41 -21.46 16.10 -17.90
N VAL A 42 -20.99 16.24 -19.14
CA VAL A 42 -19.69 16.87 -19.51
C VAL A 42 -19.47 18.28 -18.94
N HIS A 43 -20.54 19.03 -18.62
CA HIS A 43 -20.49 20.42 -18.15
C HIS A 43 -20.63 20.57 -16.62
N VAL A 44 -20.34 19.52 -15.85
CA VAL A 44 -20.49 19.54 -14.39
C VAL A 44 -19.28 20.21 -13.73
N HIS A 45 -19.55 21.14 -12.81
CA HIS A 45 -18.52 21.82 -12.03
C HIS A 45 -17.59 20.80 -11.34
N PRO A 46 -16.26 20.99 -11.29
CA PRO A 46 -15.32 20.01 -10.73
C PRO A 46 -15.66 19.51 -9.32
N ASN A 47 -16.25 20.39 -8.49
CA ASN A 47 -16.70 20.06 -7.13
C ASN A 47 -17.93 19.14 -7.07
N LYS A 48 -18.50 18.75 -8.22
CA LYS A 48 -19.58 17.78 -8.33
C LYS A 48 -19.13 16.49 -9.03
N LEU A 49 -17.89 16.44 -9.52
CA LEU A 49 -17.32 15.22 -10.08
C LEU A 49 -17.09 14.21 -8.95
N PRO A 50 -17.33 12.92 -9.20
CA PRO A 50 -16.93 11.88 -8.29
C PRO A 50 -15.42 11.86 -8.05
N ILE A 51 -15.04 11.36 -6.89
CA ILE A 51 -13.63 11.26 -6.48
C ILE A 51 -13.25 9.80 -6.20
N SER A 52 -11.97 9.49 -6.36
CA SER A 52 -11.35 8.27 -5.84
C SER A 52 -10.22 8.63 -4.90
N TYR A 53 -9.97 7.76 -3.92
CA TYR A 53 -8.86 7.85 -2.98
C TYR A 53 -7.84 6.77 -3.32
N ARG A 54 -6.59 7.18 -3.52
CA ARG A 54 -5.50 6.27 -3.86
C ARG A 54 -4.40 6.33 -2.81
N LEU A 55 -3.92 5.15 -2.42
CA LEU A 55 -2.72 4.98 -1.62
C LEU A 55 -1.52 4.80 -2.54
N ILE A 56 -0.50 5.64 -2.33
CA ILE A 56 0.73 5.65 -3.11
C ILE A 56 1.91 5.51 -2.16
N SER A 57 2.85 4.61 -2.51
CA SER A 57 4.14 4.45 -1.85
C SER A 57 5.21 5.12 -2.70
N ARG A 58 6.00 6.03 -2.14
CA ARG A 58 7.12 6.69 -2.84
C ARG A 58 8.41 6.58 -2.05
N LYS A 59 9.52 6.35 -2.75
CA LYS A 59 10.86 6.56 -2.18
C LYS A 59 11.12 8.06 -2.00
N PRO A 60 11.99 8.48 -1.06
CA PRO A 60 12.30 9.90 -0.84
C PRO A 60 12.82 10.60 -2.09
N SER A 61 13.60 9.89 -2.91
CA SER A 61 14.16 10.42 -4.16
C SER A 61 13.11 10.73 -5.23
N ASN A 62 11.89 10.21 -5.07
CA ASN A 62 10.83 10.25 -6.08
C ASN A 62 9.60 11.04 -5.59
N LEU A 63 9.75 11.87 -4.55
CA LEU A 63 8.63 12.59 -3.94
C LEU A 63 7.91 13.51 -4.93
N ASP A 64 8.66 14.14 -5.84
CA ASP A 64 8.14 15.10 -6.82
C ASP A 64 7.60 14.45 -8.10
N GLU A 65 7.79 13.13 -8.29
CA GLU A 65 7.30 12.41 -9.46
C GLU A 65 5.84 11.98 -9.26
N ASP A 66 4.93 12.76 -9.85
CA ASP A 66 3.50 12.47 -9.78
C ASP A 66 3.15 11.11 -10.41
N ASN A 67 2.34 10.34 -9.67
CA ASN A 67 1.92 8.97 -9.98
C ASN A 67 3.00 7.88 -9.93
N LYS A 68 4.26 8.18 -9.60
CA LYS A 68 5.23 7.12 -9.32
C LYS A 68 4.84 6.38 -8.05
N CYS A 69 4.87 5.06 -8.14
CA CYS A 69 4.61 4.17 -7.03
C CYS A 69 5.77 3.17 -6.93
N ASP A 70 6.26 2.94 -5.72
CA ASP A 70 7.36 2.04 -5.43
C ASP A 70 6.99 1.24 -4.18
N TRP A 71 6.32 0.09 -4.35
CA TRP A 71 5.97 -0.76 -3.22
C TRP A 71 7.21 -1.49 -2.67
N PRO A 72 7.25 -1.77 -1.36
CA PRO A 72 8.20 -2.74 -0.81
C PRO A 72 8.02 -4.11 -1.49
N PRO A 73 9.13 -4.86 -1.69
CA PRO A 73 9.08 -6.18 -2.30
C PRO A 73 8.24 -7.14 -1.44
N GLU A 74 7.63 -8.14 -2.07
CA GLU A 74 6.72 -9.08 -1.40
C GLU A 74 7.42 -9.86 -0.28
N GLU A 75 8.70 -10.15 -0.46
CA GLU A 75 9.57 -10.86 0.47
C GLU A 75 9.83 -10.08 1.77
N ALA A 76 9.57 -8.77 1.80
CA ALA A 76 9.66 -7.97 3.03
C ALA A 76 8.48 -8.21 3.99
N THR A 77 7.51 -9.07 3.65
CA THR A 77 6.31 -9.39 4.46
C THR A 77 5.57 -8.13 4.91
N PHE A 78 5.54 -7.14 4.02
CA PHE A 78 4.97 -5.83 4.25
C PHE A 78 3.46 -5.85 3.98
N LYS A 79 2.64 -5.63 5.02
CA LYS A 79 1.18 -5.57 4.90
C LYS A 79 0.66 -4.20 5.30
N ILE A 80 -0.40 -3.77 4.61
CA ILE A 80 -1.12 -2.53 4.91
C ILE A 80 -2.57 -2.89 5.20
N HIS A 81 -3.11 -2.30 6.25
CA HIS A 81 -4.51 -2.39 6.60
C HIS A 81 -5.13 -0.98 6.66
N ILE A 82 -6.35 -0.84 6.17
CA ILE A 82 -7.21 0.33 6.38
C ILE A 82 -8.46 -0.13 7.10
N ASN A 83 -8.75 0.48 8.26
CA ASN A 83 -9.90 0.10 9.10
C ASN A 83 -10.00 -1.42 9.28
N ASP A 84 -8.87 -2.03 9.67
CA ASP A 84 -8.69 -3.48 9.92
C ASP A 84 -8.78 -4.39 8.69
N SER A 85 -9.04 -3.86 7.49
CA SER A 85 -9.04 -4.62 6.24
C SER A 85 -7.66 -4.62 5.58
N GLU A 86 -7.10 -5.79 5.31
CA GLU A 86 -5.82 -5.93 4.57
C GLU A 86 -6.00 -5.53 3.10
N ILE A 87 -5.10 -4.67 2.60
CA ILE A 87 -5.11 -4.21 1.21
C ILE A 87 -4.22 -5.10 0.35
N LYS A 88 -4.77 -5.55 -0.79
CA LYS A 88 -3.99 -6.20 -1.84
C LYS A 88 -3.18 -5.19 -2.65
N LEU A 89 -1.86 -5.26 -2.57
CA LEU A 89 -0.95 -4.39 -3.34
C LEU A 89 -0.66 -4.99 -4.72
N SER A 90 -0.65 -4.13 -5.74
CA SER A 90 -0.17 -4.48 -7.08
C SER A 90 1.32 -4.15 -7.18
N ARG A 91 2.17 -5.15 -6.93
CA ARG A 91 3.62 -5.02 -6.87
C ARG A 91 4.29 -5.52 -8.15
N LYS A 92 5.42 -4.91 -8.51
CA LYS A 92 6.37 -5.52 -9.45
C LYS A 92 6.93 -6.81 -8.84
N GLN A 93 7.05 -7.85 -9.65
CA GLN A 93 7.52 -9.16 -9.20
C GLN A 93 8.97 -9.37 -9.60
N ARG A 94 9.76 -9.88 -8.66
CA ARG A 94 11.14 -10.28 -8.92
C ARG A 94 11.14 -11.71 -9.47
N ILE A 95 11.70 -11.90 -10.68
CA ILE A 95 11.78 -13.20 -11.34
C ILE A 95 13.25 -13.63 -11.44
N PRO A 96 13.63 -14.82 -10.99
CA PRO A 96 14.98 -15.34 -11.18
C PRO A 96 15.22 -15.66 -12.66
N ILE A 97 16.36 -15.22 -13.21
CA ILE A 97 16.77 -15.52 -14.59
C ILE A 97 17.88 -16.58 -14.62
N LYS A 98 18.90 -16.43 -13.76
CA LYS A 98 20.06 -17.33 -13.60
C LYS A 98 20.53 -17.28 -12.15
N GLN A 99 21.50 -18.13 -11.76
CA GLN A 99 22.14 -18.04 -10.44
C GLN A 99 22.60 -16.60 -10.17
N ASN A 100 22.08 -16.00 -9.09
CA ASN A 100 22.33 -14.62 -8.66
C ASN A 100 21.92 -13.51 -9.64
N GLN A 101 21.09 -13.79 -10.66
CA GLN A 101 20.53 -12.79 -11.57
C GLN A 101 19.00 -12.77 -11.52
N TYR A 102 18.43 -11.57 -11.43
CA TYR A 102 16.99 -11.37 -11.30
C TYR A 102 16.52 -10.30 -12.30
N SER A 103 15.33 -10.51 -12.86
CA SER A 103 14.56 -9.51 -13.58
C SER A 103 13.43 -9.00 -12.70
N PHE A 104 12.84 -7.86 -13.08
CA PHE A 104 11.57 -7.40 -12.53
C PHE A 104 10.53 -7.37 -13.64
N VAL A 105 9.34 -7.90 -13.36
CA VAL A 105 8.21 -7.90 -14.29
C VAL A 105 7.02 -7.19 -13.65
N GLY A 106 6.28 -6.46 -14.48
CA GLY A 106 5.17 -5.62 -14.04
C GLY A 106 5.62 -4.25 -13.54
N VAL A 107 4.66 -3.48 -13.04
CA VAL A 107 4.86 -2.12 -12.55
C VAL A 107 4.08 -1.97 -11.24
N ASP A 108 4.71 -1.33 -10.26
CA ASP A 108 4.03 -0.93 -9.03
C ASP A 108 2.94 0.10 -9.34
N LYS A 109 1.72 -0.14 -8.89
CA LYS A 109 0.58 0.77 -9.14
C LYS A 109 0.01 1.32 -7.83
N PRO A 110 -0.44 2.59 -7.80
CA PRO A 110 -1.32 3.08 -6.74
C PRO A 110 -2.49 2.13 -6.50
N VAL A 111 -2.93 2.04 -5.26
CA VAL A 111 -4.08 1.19 -4.89
C VAL A 111 -5.28 2.07 -4.59
N ASP A 112 -6.41 1.79 -5.22
CA ASP A 112 -7.68 2.39 -4.82
C ASP A 112 -8.10 1.83 -3.46
N ILE A 113 -8.33 2.74 -2.50
CA ILE A 113 -8.68 2.38 -1.12
C ILE A 113 -10.13 2.70 -0.75
N VAL A 114 -10.93 3.19 -1.69
CA VAL A 114 -12.32 3.64 -1.48
C VAL A 114 -13.14 2.65 -0.69
N GLN A 115 -13.09 1.36 -1.05
CA GLN A 115 -13.91 0.32 -0.44
C GLN A 115 -13.59 0.05 1.04
N TYR A 116 -12.46 0.55 1.54
CA TYR A 116 -12.05 0.39 2.94
C TYR A 116 -12.34 1.63 3.79
N LEU A 117 -12.79 2.72 3.16
CA LEU A 117 -12.99 3.99 3.84
C LEU A 117 -14.34 4.08 4.53
N VAL A 118 -14.39 4.88 5.59
CA VAL A 118 -15.61 5.36 6.25
C VAL A 118 -15.63 6.89 6.23
N ALA A 119 -16.83 7.47 6.31
CA ALA A 119 -16.95 8.89 6.61
C ALA A 119 -16.41 9.16 8.01
N GLY A 120 -15.46 10.09 8.13
CA GLY A 120 -14.80 10.41 9.40
C GLY A 120 -13.35 9.93 9.48
N VAL A 121 -12.95 9.47 10.67
CA VAL A 121 -11.57 9.04 10.95
C VAL A 121 -11.33 7.64 10.40
N ASN A 122 -10.28 7.49 9.61
CA ASN A 122 -9.81 6.23 9.04
C ASN A 122 -8.42 5.92 9.60
N ARG A 123 -8.15 4.65 9.92
CA ARG A 123 -6.87 4.20 10.47
C ARG A 123 -6.10 3.40 9.43
N ILE A 124 -4.84 3.78 9.21
CA ILE A 124 -3.88 2.99 8.44
C ILE A 124 -2.92 2.28 9.41
N LYS A 125 -2.80 0.96 9.25
CA LYS A 125 -1.85 0.13 10.00
C LYS A 125 -0.93 -0.57 9.00
N ILE A 126 0.37 -0.39 9.20
CA ILE A 126 1.41 -1.07 8.43
C ILE A 126 2.12 -2.05 9.35
N THR A 127 2.30 -3.27 8.89
CA THR A 127 3.05 -4.30 9.62
C THR A 127 4.18 -4.84 8.75
N GLN A 128 5.35 -5.01 9.34
CA GLN A 128 6.53 -5.56 8.66
C GLN A 128 7.28 -6.54 9.57
N CYS A 129 7.80 -7.62 9.01
CA CYS A 129 8.71 -8.50 9.74
C CYS A 129 10.09 -7.87 9.86
N MET A 130 10.66 -7.91 11.07
CA MET A 130 12.00 -7.38 11.35
C MET A 130 13.07 -8.47 11.32
N CYS A 131 12.84 -9.55 10.57
CA CYS A 131 13.88 -10.56 10.35
C CYS A 131 15.10 -9.92 9.67
N GLU A 132 16.32 -10.38 9.95
CA GLU A 132 17.54 -9.79 9.39
C GLU A 132 17.52 -9.74 7.84
N PRO A 133 17.09 -10.79 7.12
CA PRO A 133 16.87 -10.70 5.66
C PRO A 133 15.83 -9.64 5.26
N CYS A 134 14.72 -9.54 5.98
CA CYS A 134 13.65 -8.58 5.75
C CYS A 134 14.16 -7.14 5.91
N ARG A 135 14.91 -6.90 7.00
CA ARG A 135 15.54 -5.63 7.32
C ARG A 135 16.59 -5.23 6.29
N GLN A 136 17.37 -6.19 5.79
CA GLN A 136 18.35 -5.96 4.71
C GLN A 136 17.66 -5.63 3.38
N GLN A 137 16.58 -6.31 3.01
CA GLN A 137 15.80 -5.94 1.82
C GLN A 137 15.21 -4.52 1.96
N LEU A 138 14.81 -4.16 3.18
CA LEU A 138 14.31 -2.82 3.51
C LEU A 138 15.38 -1.72 3.56
N SER A 139 16.65 -2.07 3.82
CA SER A 139 17.76 -1.10 3.91
C SER A 139 18.52 -0.95 2.60
N VAL A 140 18.71 -2.04 1.85
CA VAL A 140 19.39 -2.05 0.54
C VAL A 140 18.55 -1.35 -0.52
N SER A 141 17.24 -1.51 -0.45
CA SER A 141 16.36 -0.59 -1.16
C SER A 141 16.06 0.54 -0.18
N HIS A 142 16.52 1.76 -0.45
CA HIS A 142 16.31 2.96 0.38
C HIS A 142 14.82 3.24 0.69
N PHE A 143 14.20 2.42 1.53
CA PHE A 143 12.77 2.47 1.84
C PHE A 143 12.54 3.37 3.04
N ASN A 144 12.87 4.64 2.87
CA ASN A 144 12.28 5.69 3.69
C ASN A 144 10.99 6.12 2.98
N VAL A 145 10.03 5.19 2.92
CA VAL A 145 8.85 5.33 2.07
C VAL A 145 7.89 6.33 2.69
N SER A 146 7.58 7.39 1.96
CA SER A 146 6.45 8.25 2.26
C SER A 146 5.18 7.65 1.66
N PHE A 147 4.12 7.61 2.46
CA PHE A 147 2.80 7.23 1.98
C PHE A 147 1.96 8.48 1.76
N LEU A 148 1.36 8.57 0.58
CA LEU A 148 0.47 9.67 0.21
C LEU A 148 -0.91 9.11 -0.08
N ILE A 149 -1.92 9.73 0.54
CA ILE A 149 -3.32 9.49 0.23
C ILE A 149 -3.78 10.68 -0.60
N THR A 150 -4.08 10.44 -1.86
CA THR A 150 -4.52 11.48 -2.79
C THR A 150 -5.97 11.27 -3.18
N SER A 151 -6.73 12.37 -3.20
CA SER A 151 -8.06 12.40 -3.81
C SER A 151 -7.94 12.98 -5.21
N SER A 152 -8.44 12.28 -6.22
CA SER A 152 -8.47 12.77 -7.61
C SER A 152 -9.87 12.67 -8.20
N PHE A 153 -10.23 13.64 -9.04
CA PHE A 153 -11.45 13.57 -9.84
C PHE A 153 -11.33 12.48 -10.89
N ILE A 154 -12.39 11.71 -11.07
CA ILE A 154 -12.51 10.78 -12.19
C ILE A 154 -12.99 11.56 -13.41
N ARG A 155 -12.23 11.49 -14.51
CA ARG A 155 -12.56 12.06 -15.82
C ARG A 155 -12.52 10.93 -16.84
N GLU A 156 -13.50 10.88 -17.76
CA GLU A 156 -13.52 9.95 -18.90
C GLU A 156 -12.39 10.25 -19.90
#